data_AF-A0A554IM57-F1
#
_entry.id   AF-A0A554IM57-F1
#
_cell.length_a   1.000
_cell.length_b   1.000
_cell.length_c   1.000
_cell.angle_alpha   90.00
_cell.angle_beta   90.00
_cell.angle_gamma   90.00
#
_symmetry.space_group_name_H-M   'P 1'
#
loop_
_entity.id
_entity.type
_entity.pdbx_description
1 polymer ?
#
loop_
_entity_poly.entity_id
_entity_poly.type
_entity_poly.pdbx_seq_one_letter_code
_entity_poly.pdbx_strand_id
1 'polypeptide(L)'
;MSLFLDIETDYSQQITVIGFYERSHGFVQLVAPRISRTSLLRSLPKVERLYTFSGHCFDLPHIRNELGLNLRTRFKSIDLRYACKEVGWTGGQKAIEDLLGIRRKLPGVDGRYAQYLWHCHSVYGDEDALQQLLLYNREDVMNMVRIRAALRKAGILS
;
A
#
# COMPACT_ATOMS: atom_id res chain seq x y z
N MET A 1 -2.80 -16.49 -7.32
CA MET A 1 -2.22 -15.85 -6.12
C MET A 1 -2.19 -14.34 -6.31
N SER A 2 -2.18 -13.55 -5.24
CA SER A 2 -2.41 -12.10 -5.31
C SER A 2 -1.51 -11.35 -4.34
N LEU A 3 -0.78 -10.37 -4.87
CA LEU A 3 0.04 -9.44 -4.13
C LEU A 3 -0.76 -8.15 -3.90
N PHE A 4 -0.70 -7.60 -2.70
CA PHE A 4 -1.24 -6.29 -2.34
C PHE A 4 -0.06 -5.39 -2.00
N LEU A 5 -0.01 -4.18 -2.53
CA LEU A 5 1.12 -3.28 -2.37
C LEU A 5 0.65 -1.84 -2.13
N ASP A 6 1.31 -1.18 -1.20
CA ASP A 6 1.12 0.23 -0.87
C ASP A 6 2.47 0.88 -0.55
N ILE A 7 2.62 2.16 -0.84
CA ILE A 7 3.82 2.95 -0.51
C ILE A 7 3.50 4.14 0.40
N GLU A 8 4.49 4.53 1.19
CA GLU A 8 4.52 5.83 1.85
C GLU A 8 5.61 6.71 1.23
N THR A 9 5.38 8.02 1.24
CA THR A 9 6.37 9.00 0.80
C THR A 9 6.65 10.04 1.88
N ASP A 10 7.76 10.75 1.77
CA ASP A 10 8.04 11.95 2.57
C ASP A 10 7.39 13.21 1.96
N TYR A 11 7.66 14.38 2.55
CA TYR A 11 7.19 15.66 2.02
C TYR A 11 7.80 16.04 0.66
N SER A 12 8.93 15.44 0.29
CA SER A 12 9.59 15.62 -1.01
C SER A 12 9.11 14.58 -2.04
N GLN A 13 8.09 13.79 -1.71
CA GLN A 13 7.54 12.71 -2.53
C GLN A 13 8.52 11.56 -2.80
N GLN A 14 9.57 11.39 -1.98
CA GLN A 14 10.45 10.22 -2.06
C GLN A 14 9.84 9.05 -1.29
N ILE A 15 9.98 7.82 -1.81
CA ILE A 15 9.47 6.62 -1.14
C ILE A 15 10.22 6.38 0.18
N THR A 16 9.46 6.23 1.26
CA THR A 16 9.98 5.97 2.61
C THR A 16 9.71 4.53 3.06
N VAL A 17 8.56 3.99 2.68
CA VAL A 17 8.16 2.61 2.97
C VAL A 17 7.51 1.98 1.73
N ILE A 18 7.84 0.73 1.45
CA ILE A 18 7.08 -0.12 0.53
C ILE A 18 6.58 -1.33 1.31
N GLY A 19 5.27 -1.40 1.52
CA GLY A 19 4.60 -2.51 2.16
C GLY A 19 3.93 -3.43 1.14
N PHE A 20 4.04 -4.74 1.34
CA PHE A 20 3.26 -5.67 0.54
C PHE A 20 2.94 -6.98 1.24
N TYR A 21 1.86 -7.61 0.78
CA TYR A 21 1.36 -8.87 1.32
C TYR A 21 0.97 -9.84 0.21
N GLU A 22 1.40 -11.09 0.37
CA GLU A 22 0.91 -12.23 -0.39
C GLU A 22 0.68 -13.38 0.59
N ARG A 23 -0.39 -14.17 0.41
CA ARG A 23 -0.86 -15.14 1.41
C ARG A 23 0.20 -16.18 1.80
N SER A 24 0.95 -16.70 0.84
CA SER A 24 1.98 -17.72 1.07
C SER A 24 3.34 -17.14 1.43
N HIS A 25 3.62 -15.91 1.00
CA HIS A 25 4.88 -15.20 1.27
C HIS A 25 4.87 -14.47 2.62
N GLY A 26 3.69 -14.09 3.11
CA GLY A 26 3.53 -13.25 4.29
C GLY A 26 3.61 -11.76 3.97
N PHE A 27 3.79 -10.97 5.02
CA PHE A 27 3.83 -9.52 4.97
C PHE A 27 5.28 -9.02 5.01
N VAL A 28 5.64 -8.09 4.13
CA VAL A 28 6.98 -7.51 4.02
C VAL A 28 6.89 -6.00 3.97
N GLN A 29 7.81 -5.33 4.66
CA GLN A 29 8.04 -3.90 4.55
C GLN A 29 9.51 -3.64 4.26
N LEU A 30 9.77 -2.84 3.22
CA LEU A 30 11.07 -2.25 2.95
C LEU A 30 11.04 -0.79 3.40
N VAL A 31 12.10 -0.34 4.06
CA VAL A 31 12.17 0.99 4.67
C VAL A 31 13.41 1.71 4.16
N ALA A 32 13.27 2.98 3.77
CA ALA A 32 14.38 3.82 3.35
C ALA A 32 15.42 3.95 4.49
N PRO A 33 16.72 4.14 4.18
CA PRO A 33 17.33 4.22 2.84
C PRO A 33 17.64 2.84 2.23
N ARG A 34 17.15 1.73 2.79
CA ARG A 34 17.44 0.35 2.33
C ARG A 34 16.59 -0.10 1.14
N ILE A 35 15.73 0.79 0.62
CA ILE A 35 14.91 0.54 -0.56
C ILE A 35 15.76 0.71 -1.81
N SER A 36 15.78 -0.30 -2.66
CA SER A 36 16.46 -0.29 -3.94
C SER A 36 15.69 -1.18 -4.92
N ARG A 37 15.95 -1.00 -6.22
CA ARG A 37 15.44 -1.91 -7.25
C ARG A 37 15.71 -3.38 -6.92
N THR A 38 16.92 -3.68 -6.47
CA THR A 38 17.36 -5.05 -6.16
C THR A 38 16.67 -5.59 -4.91
N SER A 39 16.58 -4.82 -3.83
CA SER A 39 15.89 -5.28 -2.61
C SER A 39 14.42 -5.53 -2.87
N LEU A 40 13.74 -4.67 -3.63
CA LEU A 40 12.35 -4.89 -4.03
C LEU A 40 12.20 -6.14 -4.92
N LEU A 41 13.01 -6.30 -5.96
CA LEU A 41 12.91 -7.46 -6.87
C LEU A 41 13.14 -8.81 -6.17
N ARG A 42 14.06 -8.87 -5.20
CA ARG A 42 14.32 -10.10 -4.45
C ARG A 42 13.18 -10.47 -3.51
N SER A 43 12.49 -9.47 -2.96
CA SER A 43 11.43 -9.70 -1.99
C SER A 43 10.06 -9.90 -2.63
N LEU A 44 9.86 -9.51 -3.90
CA LEU A 44 8.59 -9.70 -4.59
C LEU A 44 8.31 -11.19 -4.89
N PRO A 45 7.15 -11.73 -4.48
CA PRO A 45 6.78 -13.09 -4.81
C PRO A 45 6.41 -13.23 -6.29
N LYS A 46 6.55 -14.45 -6.82
CA LYS A 46 6.09 -14.78 -8.18
C LYS A 46 4.56 -14.98 -8.16
N VAL A 47 3.82 -13.94 -8.53
CA VAL A 47 2.36 -13.99 -8.66
C VAL A 47 1.88 -13.36 -9.95
N GLU A 48 0.62 -13.61 -10.32
CA GLU A 48 -0.01 -13.05 -11.53
C GLU A 48 -0.57 -11.65 -11.29
N ARG A 49 -1.18 -11.39 -10.12
CA ARG A 49 -2.00 -10.19 -9.88
C ARG A 49 -1.43 -9.32 -8.78
N LEU A 50 -1.39 -8.02 -9.07
CA LEU A 50 -1.00 -6.96 -8.14
C LEU A 50 -2.22 -6.08 -7.86
N TYR A 51 -2.57 -5.93 -6.59
CA TYR A 51 -3.63 -5.06 -6.10
C TYR A 51 -3.02 -3.84 -5.43
N THR A 52 -3.56 -2.67 -5.75
CA THR A 52 -3.24 -1.38 -5.13
C THR A 52 -4.55 -0.62 -4.88
N PHE A 53 -4.51 0.47 -4.12
CA PHE A 53 -5.65 1.39 -3.98
C PHE A 53 -5.23 2.79 -4.42
N SER A 54 -5.76 3.28 -5.55
CA SER A 54 -5.26 4.49 -6.24
C SER A 54 -3.82 4.38 -6.77
N GLY A 55 -3.15 3.25 -6.59
CA GLY A 55 -1.73 3.09 -6.95
C GLY A 55 -1.45 3.07 -8.43
N HIS A 56 -2.48 2.96 -9.28
CA HIS A 56 -2.31 3.21 -10.70
C HIS A 56 -1.84 4.63 -11.02
N CYS A 57 -2.23 5.60 -10.19
CA CYS A 57 -1.92 7.02 -10.34
C CYS A 57 -0.85 7.51 -9.36
N PHE A 58 -0.54 6.73 -8.31
CA PHE A 58 0.40 7.12 -7.25
C PHE A 58 1.55 6.12 -7.11
N ASP A 59 1.32 4.95 -6.52
CA ASP A 59 2.34 3.96 -6.15
C ASP A 59 3.21 3.49 -7.31
N LEU A 60 2.57 3.02 -8.39
CA LEU A 60 3.29 2.41 -9.52
C LEU A 60 4.12 3.44 -10.29
N PRO A 61 3.62 4.67 -10.54
CA PRO A 61 4.47 5.76 -11.03
C PRO A 61 5.68 6.08 -10.13
N HIS A 62 5.51 6.19 -8.82
CA HIS A 62 6.63 6.47 -7.90
C HIS A 62 7.68 5.35 -7.94
N ILE A 63 7.26 4.08 -7.83
CA ILE A 63 8.17 2.92 -7.92
C ILE A 63 8.91 2.89 -9.26
N ARG A 64 8.23 3.21 -10.36
CA ARG A 64 8.86 3.29 -11.68
C ARG A 64 9.89 4.41 -11.73
N ASN A 65 9.56 5.60 -11.23
CA ASN A 65 10.40 6.78 -11.34
C ASN A 65 11.63 6.67 -10.43
N GLU A 66 11.46 6.21 -9.19
CA GLU A 66 12.56 6.13 -8.21
C GLU A 66 13.42 4.87 -8.35
N LEU A 67 12.81 3.73 -8.72
CA LEU A 67 13.52 2.43 -8.77
C LEU A 67 13.73 1.91 -10.20
N GLY A 68 13.29 2.68 -11.21
CA GLY A 68 13.33 2.27 -12.62
C GLY A 68 12.48 1.03 -12.92
N LEU A 69 11.57 0.64 -12.01
CA LEU A 69 10.90 -0.65 -12.05
C LEU A 69 9.42 -0.50 -12.43
N ASN A 70 9.08 -0.91 -13.65
CA ASN A 70 7.69 -0.96 -14.08
C ASN A 70 7.04 -2.28 -13.63
N LEU A 71 6.32 -2.27 -12.50
CA LEU A 71 5.65 -3.47 -11.99
C LEU A 71 4.53 -3.99 -12.90
N ARG A 72 3.94 -3.15 -13.76
CA ARG A 72 2.86 -3.56 -14.67
C ARG A 72 3.33 -4.48 -15.80
N THR A 73 4.63 -4.55 -16.08
CA THR A 73 5.16 -5.53 -17.04
C THR A 73 5.32 -6.92 -16.43
N ARG A 74 5.24 -7.02 -15.10
CA ARG A 74 5.43 -8.25 -14.33
C ARG A 74 4.12 -8.81 -13.79
N PHE A 75 3.15 -7.94 -13.52
CA PHE A 75 1.88 -8.29 -12.90
C PHE A 75 0.69 -7.72 -13.68
N LYS A 76 -0.41 -8.47 -13.71
CA LYS A 76 -1.73 -7.93 -14.03
C LYS A 76 -2.18 -7.05 -12.88
N SER A 77 -1.97 -5.74 -13.03
CA SER A 77 -2.30 -4.73 -12.03
C SER A 77 -3.79 -4.42 -12.01
N ILE A 78 -4.38 -4.44 -10.82
CA ILE A 78 -5.78 -4.12 -10.54
C ILE A 78 -5.79 -3.06 -9.43
N ASP A 79 -6.49 -1.97 -9.67
CA ASP A 79 -6.64 -0.90 -8.68
C ASP A 79 -8.05 -0.95 -8.09
N LEU A 80 -8.09 -1.21 -6.79
CA LEU A 80 -9.32 -1.45 -6.04
C LEU A 80 -10.21 -0.21 -5.98
N ARG A 81 -9.66 1.00 -6.17
CA ARG A 81 -10.48 2.22 -6.24
C ARG A 81 -11.49 2.14 -7.38
N TYR A 82 -11.08 1.64 -8.54
CA TYR A 82 -11.98 1.49 -9.69
C TYR A 82 -12.98 0.36 -9.48
N ALA A 83 -12.54 -0.77 -8.93
CA ALA A 83 -13.45 -1.88 -8.62
C ALA A 83 -14.50 -1.51 -7.55
N CYS A 84 -14.13 -0.68 -6.55
CA CYS A 84 -15.08 -0.12 -5.59
C CYS A 84 -16.13 0.77 -6.27
N LYS A 85 -15.70 1.60 -7.22
CA LYS A 85 -16.60 2.48 -7.96
C LYS A 85 -17.67 1.70 -8.73
N GLU A 86 -17.35 0.51 -9.25
CA GLU A 86 -18.30 -0.35 -9.97
C GLU A 86 -19.48 -0.81 -9.11
N VAL A 87 -19.29 -0.92 -7.79
CA VAL A 87 -20.37 -1.28 -6.82
C VAL A 87 -20.91 -0.06 -6.05
N GLY A 88 -20.60 1.17 -6.51
CA GLY A 88 -21.07 2.41 -5.88
C GLY A 88 -20.30 2.81 -4.62
N TRP A 89 -19.21 2.14 -4.28
CA TRP A 89 -18.36 2.51 -3.15
C TRP A 89 -17.38 3.60 -3.60
N THR A 90 -17.49 4.80 -3.04
CA THR A 90 -16.75 6.00 -3.48
C THR A 90 -15.95 6.61 -2.35
N GLY A 91 -14.81 7.24 -2.70
CA GLY A 91 -13.88 7.85 -1.75
C GLY A 91 -12.48 7.23 -1.79
N GLY A 92 -11.61 7.72 -0.91
CA GLY A 92 -10.30 7.11 -0.67
C GLY A 92 -10.43 5.81 0.14
N GLN A 93 -9.31 5.10 0.31
CA GLN A 93 -9.31 3.78 0.96
C GLN A 93 -9.97 3.81 2.33
N LYS A 94 -9.64 4.81 3.16
CA LYS A 94 -10.21 4.99 4.51
C LYS A 94 -11.73 5.11 4.51
N ALA A 95 -12.28 5.89 3.58
CA ALA A 95 -13.73 6.03 3.45
C ALA A 95 -14.41 4.70 3.09
N ILE A 96 -13.75 3.89 2.25
CA ILE A 96 -14.25 2.55 1.92
C ILE A 96 -14.13 1.60 3.12
N GLU A 97 -13.06 1.70 3.89
CA GLU A 97 -12.92 0.93 5.12
C GLU A 97 -14.01 1.24 6.13
N ASP A 98 -14.30 2.52 6.37
CA ASP A 98 -15.37 2.97 7.26
C ASP A 98 -16.74 2.47 6.76
N LEU A 99 -17.02 2.62 5.46
CA LEU A 99 -18.24 2.11 4.82
C LEU A 99 -18.42 0.60 5.04
N LEU A 100 -17.33 -0.16 5.04
CA LEU A 100 -17.33 -1.61 5.22
C LEU A 100 -17.17 -2.05 6.69
N GLY A 101 -17.10 -1.12 7.64
CA GLY A 101 -16.89 -1.41 9.06
C GLY A 101 -15.52 -2.03 9.37
N ILE A 102 -14.51 -1.76 8.54
CA ILE A 102 -13.13 -2.21 8.74
C ILE A 102 -12.45 -1.28 9.75
N ARG A 103 -12.28 -1.76 10.98
CA ARG A 103 -11.63 -1.00 12.06
C ARG A 103 -10.11 -0.96 11.89
N ARG A 104 -9.54 0.23 12.07
CA ARG A 104 -8.10 0.51 12.18
C ARG A 104 -7.65 0.57 13.64
N LYS A 105 -6.38 0.27 13.88
CA LYS A 105 -5.66 0.51 15.13
C LYS A 105 -5.21 1.96 15.23
N LEU A 106 -4.91 2.61 14.11
CA LEU A 106 -4.59 4.03 14.01
C LEU A 106 -5.77 4.81 13.37
N PRO A 107 -6.87 5.05 14.11
CA PRO A 107 -8.01 5.80 13.57
C PRO A 107 -7.62 7.25 13.30
N GLY A 108 -8.13 7.82 12.20
CA GLY A 108 -7.96 9.24 11.87
C GLY A 108 -6.57 9.64 11.34
N VAL A 109 -5.62 8.71 11.24
CA VAL A 109 -4.31 8.98 10.63
C VAL A 109 -4.48 9.08 9.11
N ASP A 110 -3.93 10.13 8.48
CA ASP A 110 -3.92 10.34 7.02
C ASP A 110 -2.52 10.27 6.41
N GLY A 111 -2.42 10.39 5.08
CA GLY A 111 -1.12 10.36 4.40
C GLY A 111 -0.20 11.53 4.78
N ARG A 112 -0.75 12.66 5.20
CA ARG A 112 0.04 13.79 5.68
C ARG A 112 0.63 13.52 7.05
N TYR A 113 -0.10 12.81 7.90
CA TYR A 113 0.42 12.33 9.17
C TYR A 113 1.48 11.23 8.97
N ALA A 114 1.33 10.36 7.97
CA ALA A 114 2.39 9.41 7.59
C ALA A 114 3.71 10.13 7.20
N GLN A 115 3.62 11.20 6.40
CA GLN A 115 4.78 12.06 6.10
C GLN A 115 5.37 12.71 7.36
N TYR A 116 4.53 13.14 8.30
CA TYR A 116 4.97 13.70 9.58
C TYR A 116 5.73 12.67 10.42
N LEU A 117 5.20 11.44 10.54
CA LEU A 117 5.85 10.34 11.25
C LEU A 117 7.24 10.04 10.65
N TRP A 118 7.34 10.02 9.31
CA TRP A 118 8.63 9.87 8.65
C TRP A 118 9.59 11.03 8.95
N HIS A 119 9.11 12.27 8.94
CA HIS A 119 9.92 13.44 9.29
C HIS A 119 10.43 13.32 10.73
N CYS A 120 9.59 12.92 11.68
CA CYS A 120 9.98 12.69 13.07
C CYS A 120 11.10 11.66 13.19
N HIS A 121 10.93 10.52 12.53
CA HIS A 121 11.93 9.46 12.50
C HIS A 121 13.24 9.92 11.84
N SER A 122 13.17 10.46 10.63
CA SER A 122 14.35 10.78 9.83
C SER A 122 15.17 11.95 10.37
N VAL A 123 14.53 12.94 11.01
CA VAL A 123 15.21 14.13 11.52
C VAL A 123 15.61 13.99 12.99
N TYR A 124 14.76 13.37 13.81
CA TYR A 124 14.98 13.30 15.26
C TYR A 124 15.33 11.89 15.76
N GLY A 125 15.37 10.87 14.89
CA GLY A 125 15.62 9.49 15.30
C GLY A 125 14.47 8.87 16.10
N ASP A 126 13.26 9.38 15.93
CA ASP A 126 12.07 8.88 16.65
C ASP A 126 11.66 7.49 16.11
N GLU A 127 12.04 6.45 16.84
CA GLU A 127 11.71 5.06 16.50
C GLU A 127 10.23 4.74 16.72
N ASP A 128 9.55 5.39 17.67
CA ASP A 128 8.12 5.19 17.91
C ASP A 128 7.30 5.77 16.75
N ALA A 129 7.73 6.90 16.20
CA ALA A 129 7.16 7.45 14.98
C ALA A 129 7.31 6.49 13.80
N LEU A 130 8.48 5.85 13.65
CA LEU A 130 8.67 4.81 12.62
C LEU A 130 7.74 3.61 12.86
N GLN A 131 7.60 3.12 14.09
CA GLN A 131 6.69 2.00 14.37
C GLN A 131 5.24 2.34 14.04
N GLN A 132 4.79 3.57 14.30
CA GLN A 132 3.47 4.03 13.90
C GLN A 132 3.32 4.12 12.39
N LEU A 133 4.33 4.61 11.66
CA LEU A 133 4.33 4.65 10.19
C LEU A 133 4.24 3.25 9.59
N LEU A 134 5.02 2.30 10.11
CA LEU A 134 4.99 0.91 9.67
C LEU A 134 3.66 0.25 9.99
N LEU A 135 3.04 0.56 11.14
CA LEU A 135 1.70 0.10 11.44
C LEU A 135 0.68 0.67 10.46
N TYR A 136 0.74 1.98 10.18
CA TYR A 136 -0.14 2.66 9.23
C TYR A 136 -0.11 2.00 7.84
N ASN A 137 1.08 1.88 7.25
CA ASN A 137 1.26 1.23 5.94
C ASN A 137 0.81 -0.25 5.95
N ARG A 138 1.04 -0.96 7.07
CA ARG A 138 0.53 -2.34 7.23
C ARG A 138 -0.99 -2.40 7.23
N GLU A 139 -1.66 -1.44 7.87
CA GLU A 139 -3.12 -1.36 7.83
C GLU A 139 -3.62 -1.10 6.41
N ASP A 140 -2.99 -0.18 5.65
CA ASP A 140 -3.38 0.08 4.26
C ASP A 140 -3.27 -1.18 3.38
N VAL A 141 -2.16 -1.90 3.45
CA VAL A 141 -1.99 -3.15 2.68
C VAL A 141 -2.99 -4.23 3.11
N MET A 142 -3.15 -4.46 4.42
CA MET A 142 -4.02 -5.54 4.91
C MET A 142 -5.50 -5.23 4.72
N ASN A 143 -5.89 -3.95 4.77
CA ASN A 143 -7.27 -3.54 4.56
C ASN A 143 -7.68 -3.66 3.09
N MET A 144 -6.76 -3.50 2.12
CA MET A 144 -7.03 -3.87 0.73
C MET A 144 -7.42 -5.35 0.56
N VAL A 145 -6.86 -6.27 1.34
CA VAL A 145 -7.26 -7.69 1.33
C VAL A 145 -8.73 -7.82 1.72
N ARG A 146 -9.15 -7.07 2.73
CA ARG A 146 -10.52 -7.07 3.27
C ARG A 146 -11.50 -6.41 2.29
N ILE A 147 -11.12 -5.27 1.71
CA ILE A 147 -11.88 -4.58 0.66
C ILE A 147 -12.09 -5.51 -0.54
N ARG A 148 -11.02 -6.16 -1.02
CA ARG A 148 -11.12 -7.13 -2.12
C ARG A 148 -12.05 -8.30 -1.77
N ALA A 149 -11.99 -8.81 -0.54
CA ALA A 149 -12.89 -9.87 -0.10
C ALA A 149 -14.36 -9.41 -0.10
N ALA A 150 -14.63 -8.15 0.27
CA ALA A 150 -15.96 -7.56 0.18
C ALA A 150 -16.43 -7.39 -1.28
N LEU A 151 -15.56 -6.93 -2.19
CA LEU A 151 -15.86 -6.83 -3.62
C LEU A 151 -16.24 -8.17 -4.25
N ARG A 152 -15.55 -9.25 -3.86
CA ARG A 152 -15.89 -10.62 -4.30
C ARG A 152 -17.28 -11.04 -3.85
N LYS A 153 -17.68 -10.67 -2.63
CA LYS A 153 -19.04 -10.92 -2.13
C LYS A 153 -20.09 -10.08 -2.88
N ALA A 154 -19.69 -8.90 -3.37
CA ALA A 154 -20.52 -8.05 -4.21
C ALA A 154 -20.53 -8.47 -5.70
N GLY A 155 -19.89 -9.58 -6.07
CA GLY A 155 -19.94 -10.15 -7.42
C GLY A 155 -18.87 -9.65 -8.40
N ILE A 156 -17.86 -8.90 -7.94
CA ILE A 156 -16.76 -8.39 -8.79
C ILE A 156 -15.41 -8.98 -8.33
N LEU A 157 -14.43 -9.09 -9.24
CA LEU A 157 -13.08 -9.63 -8.95
C LEU A 157 -13.07 -11.11 -8.51
N SER A 158 -14.00 -11.92 -9.03
CA SER A 158 -14.16 -13.36 -8.76
C SER A 158 -12.88 -14.16 -8.97
#